data_AF-A0A1Z4RUV9-F1
#
_entry.id   AF-A0A1Z4RUV9-F1
#
_cell.length_a   1.000
_cell.length_b   1.000
_cell.length_c   1.000
_cell.angle_alpha   90.00
_cell.angle_beta   90.00
_cell.angle_gamma   90.00
#
_symmetry.space_group_name_H-M   'P 1'
#
loop_
_entity.id
_entity.type
_entity.pdbx_description
1 polymer ?
#
loop_
_entity_poly.entity_id
_entity_poly.type
_entity_poly.pdbx_seq_one_letter_code
_entity_poly.pdbx_strand_id
1 'polypeptide(L)' 'MEAQEKTILTYVQADGSAPFNNWLSALKDRKARAIIRTRINRIRLGNLGDCKSVGEGVSELKIKFGAGLRVYFG' A
#
# COMPACT_ATOMS: atom_id res chain seq x y z
N MET A 1 -0.45 3.77 -22.78
CA MET A 1 -1.35 3.15 -21.79
C MET A 1 -2.00 4.26 -21.00
N GLU A 2 -3.31 4.40 -21.11
CA GLU A 2 -4.06 5.30 -20.22
C GLU A 2 -4.07 4.71 -18.81
N ALA A 3 -3.81 5.55 -17.82
CA ALA A 3 -3.83 5.13 -16.44
C ALA A 3 -5.30 4.96 -16.01
N GLN A 4 -5.73 3.73 -15.84
CA GLN A 4 -7.07 3.43 -15.35
C GLN A 4 -7.13 3.71 -13.85
N GLU A 5 -8.08 4.54 -13.41
CA GLU A 5 -8.30 4.77 -11.99
C GLU A 5 -8.57 3.45 -11.26
N LYS A 6 -8.03 3.34 -10.05
CA LYS A 6 -8.16 2.16 -9.18
C LYS A 6 -8.86 2.55 -7.89
N THR A 7 -9.92 1.80 -7.57
CA THR A 7 -10.51 1.83 -6.24
C THR A 7 -9.61 1.07 -5.27
N ILE A 8 -9.26 1.70 -4.16
CA ILE A 8 -8.48 1.06 -3.09
C ILE A 8 -9.45 0.62 -2.00
N LEU A 9 -9.48 -0.69 -1.77
CA LEU A 9 -10.17 -1.30 -0.64
C LEU A 9 -9.13 -1.75 0.37
N THR A 10 -9.40 -1.52 1.65
CA THR A 10 -8.56 -2.05 2.74
C THR A 10 -9.25 -3.27 3.31
N TYR A 11 -8.50 -4.36 3.49
CA TYR A 11 -9.02 -5.55 4.14
C TYR A 11 -9.43 -5.24 5.59
N VAL A 12 -10.65 -5.66 5.94
CA VAL A 12 -11.23 -5.58 7.27
C VAL A 12 -11.56 -7.00 7.71
N GLN A 13 -11.09 -7.38 8.89
CA GLN A 13 -11.37 -8.67 9.51
C GLN A 13 -12.82 -8.73 10.02
N ALA A 14 -13.31 -9.93 10.29
CA ALA A 14 -14.67 -10.14 10.79
C ALA A 14 -14.95 -9.41 12.12
N ASP A 15 -13.92 -9.15 12.92
CA ASP A 15 -14.00 -8.40 14.18
C ASP A 15 -13.97 -6.86 13.98
N GLY A 16 -13.95 -6.39 12.74
CA GLY A 16 -13.90 -4.98 12.38
C GLY A 16 -12.49 -4.37 12.40
N SER A 17 -11.45 -5.13 12.77
CA SER A 17 -10.08 -4.64 12.74
C SER A 17 -9.55 -4.55 11.31
N ALA A 18 -8.74 -3.51 11.04
CA ALA A 18 -8.16 -3.26 9.73
C ALA A 18 -6.63 -3.27 9.84
N PRO A 19 -5.95 -4.42 9.65
CA PRO A 19 -4.52 -4.58 9.94
C PRO A 19 -3.63 -3.51 9.29
N PHE A 20 -3.89 -3.19 8.02
CA PHE A 20 -3.15 -2.15 7.31
C PHE A 20 -3.31 -0.77 7.95
N ASN A 21 -4.54 -0.39 8.29
CA ASN A 21 -4.82 0.91 8.93
C ASN A 21 -4.21 0.98 10.33
N ASN A 22 -4.34 -0.09 11.10
CA ASN A 22 -3.77 -0.21 12.44
C ASN A 22 -2.25 -0.07 12.38
N TRP A 23 -1.58 -0.83 11.51
CA TRP A 23 -0.14 -0.74 11.27
C TRP A 23 0.29 0.67 10.84
N LEU A 24 -0.38 1.25 9.83
CA LEU A 24 -0.06 2.59 9.34
C LEU A 24 -0.22 3.66 10.44
N SER A 25 -1.22 3.51 11.31
CA SER A 25 -1.46 4.45 12.42
C SER A 25 -0.38 4.34 13.50
N ALA A 26 0.11 3.12 13.77
CA ALA A 26 1.10 2.82 14.79
C ALA A 26 2.54 3.21 14.40
N LEU A 27 2.81 3.49 13.11
CA LEU A 27 4.11 3.98 12.67
C LEU A 27 4.44 5.34 13.30
N LYS A 28 5.48 5.35 14.15
CA LYS A 28 5.98 6.57 14.81
C LYS A 28 6.54 7.59 13.83
N ASP A 29 7.19 7.12 12.75
CA ASP A 29 7.77 7.98 11.72
C ASP A 29 6.67 8.62 10.86
N ARG A 30 6.46 9.93 11.07
CA ARG A 30 5.49 10.74 10.32
C ARG A 30 5.83 10.80 8.83
N LYS A 31 7.10 10.81 8.46
CA LYS A 31 7.56 10.87 7.07
C LYS A 31 7.29 9.55 6.36
N ALA A 32 7.54 8.42 7.03
CA ALA A 32 7.17 7.10 6.51
C ALA A 32 5.67 7.02 6.20
N ARG A 33 4.81 7.45 7.13
CA ARG A 33 3.35 7.48 6.93
C ARG A 33 2.93 8.32 5.73
N ALA A 34 3.50 9.51 5.58
CA ALA A 34 3.20 10.41 4.46
C ALA A 34 3.62 9.80 3.11
N ILE A 35 4.78 9.15 3.05
CA ILE A 35 5.27 8.48 1.83
C ILE A 35 4.35 7.32 1.44
N ILE A 36 3.92 6.49 2.39
CA ILE A 36 2.99 5.39 2.14
C ILE A 36 1.66 5.93 1.58
N ARG A 37 1.07 6.94 2.23
CA ARG A 37 -0.19 7.56 1.77
C ARG A 37 -0.06 8.15 0.36
N THR A 38 1.03 8.86 0.10
CA THR A 38 1.33 9.43 -1.23
C THR A 38 1.43 8.32 -2.28
N ARG A 39 2.06 7.19 -1.93
CA ARG A 39 2.20 6.07 -2.85
C ARG A 39 0.86 5.40 -3.15
N ILE A 40 0.00 5.21 -2.16
CA ILE A 40 -1.35 4.68 -2.35
C ILE A 40 -2.19 5.60 -3.24
N ASN A 41 -2.08 6.92 -3.06
CA ASN A 41 -2.76 7.88 -3.93
C ASN A 41 -2.29 7.78 -5.40
N ARG A 42 -1.00 7.51 -5.64
CA ARG A 42 -0.51 7.25 -7.00
C ARG A 42 -1.11 5.98 -7.60
N ILE A 43 -1.28 4.93 -6.80
CA ILE A 43 -1.93 3.68 -7.24
C ILE A 43 -3.39 3.94 -7.64
N ARG A 44 -4.11 4.78 -6.88
CA ARG A 44 -5.49 5.20 -7.23
C ARG A 44 -5.57 5.84 -8.61
N LEU A 45 -4.53 6.57 -9.00
CA LEU A 45 -4.40 7.19 -10.31
C LEU A 45 -3.81 6.25 -11.37
N GLY A 46 -3.81 4.94 -11.12
CA GLY A 46 -3.27 3.93 -12.04
C GLY A 46 -1.74 3.81 -12.06
N ASN A 47 -1.01 4.53 -11.20
CA ASN A 47 0.45 4.50 -11.13
C ASN A 47 0.95 3.57 -10.01
N LEU A 48 1.11 2.29 -10.35
CA LEU A 48 1.60 1.23 -9.45
C LEU A 48 3.06 1.48 -9.00
N GLY A 49 3.92 1.85 -9.94
CA GLY A 49 5.34 2.00 -9.71
C GLY A 49 6.08 0.68 -9.51
N ASP A 50 6.95 0.61 -8.51
CA ASP A 50 7.81 -0.56 -8.25
C ASP A 50 7.01 -1.63 -7.49
N CYS A 51 6.29 -2.44 -8.25
CA CYS A 51 5.51 -3.57 -7.77
C CYS A 51 6.00 -4.86 -8.42
N LYS A 52 5.99 -5.97 -7.68
CA LYS A 52 6.29 -7.30 -8.21
C LYS A 52 5.28 -8.32 -7.67
N SER A 53 4.81 -9.23 -8.51
CA SER A 53 4.06 -10.39 -8.05
C SER A 53 4.96 -11.24 -7.14
N VAL A 54 4.40 -11.71 -6.02
CA VAL A 54 5.05 -12.65 -5.09
C VAL A 54 4.37 -14.03 -5.11
N GLY A 55 3.47 -14.27 -6.07
CA GLY A 55 2.71 -15.52 -6.21
C GLY A 55 1.29 -15.41 -5.64
N GLU A 56 0.44 -16.39 -5.98
CA GLU A 56 -0.90 -16.59 -5.40
C GLU A 56 -1.84 -15.36 -5.46
N GLY A 57 -1.72 -14.56 -6.52
CA GLY A 57 -2.51 -13.33 -6.69
C GLY A 57 -2.04 -12.17 -5.83
N VAL A 58 -0.93 -12.30 -5.09
CA VAL A 58 -0.38 -11.24 -4.25
C VAL A 58 0.75 -10.50 -4.97
N SER A 59 0.77 -9.19 -4.82
CA SER A 59 1.81 -8.29 -5.29
C SER A 59 2.41 -7.48 -4.13
N GLU A 60 3.73 -7.33 -4.18
CA GLU A 60 4.54 -6.53 -3.28
C GLU A 60 4.79 -5.15 -3.90
N LEU A 61 4.34 -4.08 -3.23
CA LEU A 61 4.74 -2.71 -3.51
C LEU A 61 6.01 -2.38 -2.72
N LYS A 62 7.09 -2.04 -3.44
CA LYS A 62 8.38 -1.67 -2.86
C LYS A 62 8.50 -0.16 -2.73
N ILE A 63 8.68 0.31 -1.49
CA ILE A 63 8.92 1.71 -1.19
C ILE A 63 10.32 1.85 -0.61
N LYS A 64 11.22 2.48 -1.38
CA LYS A 64 12.61 2.76 -1.00
C LYS A 64 12.66 3.95 -0.04
N PHE A 65 12.36 3.71 1.24
CA PHE A 65 12.46 4.69 2.31
C PHE A 65 12.82 4.01 3.63
N GLY A 66 13.77 4.58 4.38
CA GLY A 66 14.27 4.00 5.63
C GLY A 66 14.83 2.58 5.41
N ALA A 67 14.44 1.64 6.27
CA ALA A 67 14.81 0.22 6.16
C ALA A 67 14.22 -0.51 4.93
N GLY A 68 13.41 0.18 4.12
CA GLY A 68 12.65 -0.41 3.02
C GLY A 68 11.26 -0.84 3.50
N LEU A 69 10.24 -0.18 2.99
CA LEU A 69 8.84 -0.46 3.32
C LEU A 69 8.23 -1.35 2.23
N ARG A 70 7.32 -2.24 2.63
CA ARG A 70 6.57 -3.15 1.77
C ARG A 70 5.08 -3.07 2.10
N VAL A 71 4.26 -2.98 1.08
CA VAL A 71 2.80 -3.08 1.19
C VAL A 71 2.35 -4.17 0.23
N TYR A 72 1.46 -5.05 0.69
CA TYR A 72 0.97 -6.16 -0.09
C TYR A 72 -0.48 -5.91 -0.52
N PHE A 73 -0.80 -6.28 -1.75
CA PHE A 73 -2.14 -6.15 -2.34
C PHE A 73 -2.36 -7.25 -3.38
N GLY A 74 -3.62 -7.57 -3.68
CA GLY A 74 -4.04 -8.55 -4.68
C GLY A 74 -5.36 -8.15 -5.31
#